data_AF-A0A7C3H9T7-F1
#
_entry.id   AF-A0A7C3H9T7-F1
#
_cell.length_a   1.000
_cell.length_b   1.000
_cell.length_c   1.000
_cell.angle_alpha   90.00
_cell.angle_beta   90.00
_cell.angle_gamma   90.00
#
_symmetry.space_group_name_H-M   'P 1'
#
loop_
_entity.id
_entity.type
_entity.pdbx_description
1 polymer ?
#
loop_
_entity_poly.entity_id
_entity_poly.type
_entity_poly.pdbx_seq_one_letter_code
_entity_poly.pdbx_strand_id
1 'polypeptide(L)'
;MIGRKVKITGTVQGVGFRPHVFRLANQTQLAGYVVNRGADVEIFVQGCSSDVQYFVKGLQFELPLLANIDTIICENSDVIPGLKKFSIYPSFNAAHSAVKVADYAICKRCLAEFNHPENHRFQYAFISCTECGPRYSILKQYPLDRKNTSYRNFVMCQQCRKEYEDPENRRFHAQNMSCSACGPGFYLSYNNTRLTDENAALDHCCRSLAAGKIVCVKGISGYRLVCDAR
;
A
#
# COMPACT_ATOMS: atom_id res chain seq x y z
N MET A 1 -13.33 -29.64 12.88
CA MET A 1 -12.67 -28.50 12.19
C MET A 1 -13.28 -28.39 10.81
N ILE A 2 -13.55 -27.19 10.32
CA ILE A 2 -14.07 -26.97 8.97
C ILE A 2 -13.07 -26.12 8.19
N GLY A 3 -13.02 -26.30 6.86
CA GLY A 3 -12.31 -25.41 5.94
C GLY A 3 -13.30 -24.52 5.19
N ARG A 4 -12.88 -23.29 4.90
CA ARG A 4 -13.68 -22.30 4.17
C ARG A 4 -12.77 -21.56 3.21
N LYS A 5 -13.16 -21.57 1.93
CA LYS A 5 -12.57 -20.72 0.90
C LYS A 5 -13.44 -19.49 0.70
N VAL A 6 -12.82 -18.32 0.65
CA VAL A 6 -13.49 -17.04 0.44
C VAL A 6 -12.84 -16.33 -0.73
N LYS A 7 -13.63 -15.95 -1.73
CA LYS A 7 -13.21 -15.11 -2.84
C LYS A 7 -13.85 -13.73 -2.68
N ILE A 8 -13.03 -12.69 -2.80
CA ILE A 8 -13.45 -11.31 -2.60
C ILE A 8 -13.05 -10.48 -3.81
N THR A 9 -14.01 -9.69 -4.30
CA THR A 9 -13.76 -8.69 -5.36
C THR A 9 -14.13 -7.29 -4.87
N GLY A 10 -13.51 -6.27 -5.45
CA GLY A 10 -13.73 -4.86 -5.09
C GLY A 10 -12.43 -4.07 -5.00
N THR A 11 -12.46 -2.96 -4.27
CA THR A 11 -11.25 -2.23 -3.87
C THR A 11 -10.63 -2.94 -2.68
N VAL A 12 -9.92 -4.04 -2.93
CA VAL A 12 -9.37 -4.93 -1.88
C VAL A 12 -7.86 -5.15 -1.98
N GLN A 13 -7.19 -4.49 -2.93
CA GLN A 13 -5.72 -4.53 -3.04
C GLN A 13 -5.11 -3.14 -2.87
N GLY A 14 -3.92 -3.07 -2.28
CA GLY A 14 -3.26 -1.78 -1.99
C GLY A 14 -3.90 -0.97 -0.87
N VAL A 15 -4.93 -1.49 -0.20
CA VAL A 15 -5.72 -0.75 0.81
C VAL A 15 -5.56 -1.33 2.22
N GLY A 16 -4.48 -2.08 2.46
CA GLY A 16 -4.26 -2.74 3.76
C GLY A 16 -5.12 -3.97 4.02
N PHE A 17 -5.79 -4.51 2.99
CA PHE A 17 -6.69 -5.66 3.13
C PHE A 17 -5.99 -6.94 3.62
N ARG A 18 -4.89 -7.37 2.97
CA ARG A 18 -4.10 -8.54 3.40
C ARG A 18 -3.64 -8.44 4.87
N PRO A 19 -3.05 -7.31 5.33
CA PRO A 19 -2.83 -7.04 6.76
C PRO A 19 -4.04 -7.22 7.66
N HIS A 20 -5.19 -6.69 7.26
CA HIS A 20 -6.43 -6.80 8.04
C HIS A 20 -6.88 -8.26 8.16
N VAL A 21 -6.92 -8.99 7.04
CA VAL A 21 -7.26 -10.42 7.03
C VAL A 21 -6.32 -11.23 7.91
N PHE A 22 -5.01 -10.96 7.84
CA PHE A 22 -4.01 -11.61 8.68
C PHE A 22 -4.26 -11.39 10.17
N ARG A 23 -4.54 -10.14 10.59
CA ARG A 23 -4.85 -9.82 11.98
C ARG A 23 -6.15 -10.49 12.44
N LEU A 24 -7.20 -10.41 11.64
CA LEU A 24 -8.49 -11.01 11.96
C LEU A 24 -8.36 -12.52 12.13
N ALA A 25 -7.64 -13.21 11.24
CA ALA A 25 -7.40 -14.64 11.33
C ALA A 25 -6.65 -15.01 12.63
N ASN A 26 -5.60 -14.26 12.98
CA ASN A 26 -4.81 -14.50 14.18
C ASN A 26 -5.58 -14.22 15.48
N GLN A 27 -6.45 -13.20 15.51
CA GLN A 27 -7.35 -12.93 16.64
C GLN A 27 -8.30 -14.11 16.89
N THR A 28 -8.75 -14.77 15.83
CA THR A 28 -9.59 -15.97 15.89
C THR A 28 -8.82 -17.29 15.96
N GLN A 29 -7.48 -17.24 16.07
CA GLN A 29 -6.59 -18.41 16.05
C GLN A 29 -6.81 -19.38 14.86
N LEU A 30 -7.29 -18.88 13.73
CA LEU A 30 -7.52 -19.68 12.53
C LEU A 30 -6.21 -19.95 11.80
N ALA A 31 -6.07 -21.16 11.24
CA ALA A 31 -5.00 -21.48 10.32
C ALA A 31 -5.47 -21.23 8.88
N GLY A 32 -4.58 -20.82 7.98
CA GLY A 32 -5.03 -20.42 6.64
C GLY A 32 -4.05 -19.59 5.84
N TYR A 33 -4.55 -18.96 4.80
CA TYR A 33 -3.81 -17.98 4.04
C TYR A 33 -4.69 -16.91 3.41
N VAL A 34 -4.07 -15.79 3.07
CA VAL A 34 -4.63 -14.78 2.16
C VAL A 34 -3.67 -14.53 1.02
N VAL A 35 -4.21 -14.34 -0.18
CA VAL A 35 -3.41 -14.17 -1.38
C VAL A 35 -4.13 -13.26 -2.38
N ASN A 36 -3.36 -12.40 -3.05
CA ASN A 36 -3.90 -11.64 -4.18
C ASN A 36 -3.88 -12.52 -5.43
N ARG A 37 -5.00 -12.57 -6.13
CA ARG A 37 -5.21 -13.34 -7.36
C ARG A 37 -5.76 -12.43 -8.45
N GLY A 38 -4.92 -12.03 -9.42
CA GLY A 38 -5.32 -10.94 -10.33
C GLY A 38 -5.64 -9.68 -9.52
N ALA A 39 -6.79 -9.02 -9.75
CA ALA A 39 -7.25 -7.93 -8.88
C ALA A 39 -8.13 -8.38 -7.69
N ASP A 40 -8.45 -9.67 -7.60
CA ASP A 40 -9.26 -10.24 -6.53
C ASP A 40 -8.37 -10.67 -5.34
N VAL A 41 -9.02 -10.99 -4.22
CA VAL A 41 -8.39 -11.62 -3.06
C VAL A 41 -9.01 -12.98 -2.82
N GLU A 42 -8.17 -13.98 -2.63
CA GLU A 42 -8.57 -15.32 -2.21
C GLU A 42 -8.06 -15.55 -0.78
N ILE A 43 -8.92 -16.13 0.05
CA ILE A 43 -8.65 -16.45 1.45
C ILE A 43 -9.04 -17.91 1.65
N PHE A 44 -8.23 -18.63 2.41
CA PHE A 44 -8.60 -19.91 2.98
C PHE A 44 -8.41 -19.84 4.49
N VAL A 45 -9.40 -20.30 5.24
CA VAL A 45 -9.30 -20.48 6.69
C VAL A 45 -9.81 -21.85 7.10
N GLN A 46 -9.20 -22.41 8.14
CA GLN A 46 -9.67 -23.61 8.79
C GLN A 46 -9.59 -23.49 10.31
N GLY A 47 -10.57 -24.06 11.00
CA GLY A 47 -10.66 -23.99 12.46
C GLY A 47 -11.97 -24.54 13.00
N CYS A 48 -12.35 -24.12 14.20
CA CYS A 48 -13.66 -24.45 14.73
C CYS A 48 -14.76 -23.67 13.95
N SER A 49 -15.97 -24.20 13.93
CA SER A 49 -17.06 -23.65 13.10
C SER A 49 -17.43 -22.22 13.51
N SER A 50 -17.47 -21.93 14.81
CA SER A 50 -17.79 -20.59 15.34
C SER A 50 -16.75 -19.55 14.94
N ASP A 51 -15.46 -19.87 15.02
CA ASP A 51 -14.37 -18.94 14.68
C ASP A 51 -14.35 -18.63 13.18
N VAL A 52 -14.56 -19.65 12.33
CA VAL A 52 -14.67 -19.44 10.89
C VAL A 52 -15.87 -18.56 10.54
N GLN A 53 -17.02 -18.74 11.22
CA GLN A 53 -18.19 -17.88 11.02
C GLN A 53 -17.94 -16.45 11.50
N TYR A 54 -17.27 -16.28 12.65
CA TYR A 54 -16.88 -14.97 13.16
C TYR A 54 -15.95 -14.25 12.17
N PHE A 55 -14.93 -14.94 11.68
CA PHE A 55 -14.00 -14.41 10.68
C PHE A 55 -14.70 -13.94 9.41
N VAL A 56 -15.60 -14.75 8.84
CA VAL A 56 -16.34 -14.36 7.62
C VAL A 56 -17.22 -13.13 7.87
N LYS A 57 -17.84 -13.01 9.04
CA LYS A 57 -18.58 -11.78 9.42
C LYS A 57 -17.65 -10.58 9.59
N GLY A 58 -16.50 -10.75 10.25
CA GLY A 58 -15.51 -9.69 10.45
C GLY A 58 -15.01 -9.07 9.15
N LEU A 59 -14.86 -9.88 8.09
CA LEU A 59 -14.51 -9.40 6.74
C LEU A 59 -15.53 -8.42 6.15
N GLN A 60 -16.77 -8.39 6.64
CA GLN A 60 -17.82 -7.48 6.17
C GLN A 60 -17.93 -6.21 7.03
N PHE A 61 -17.67 -6.33 8.34
CA PHE A 61 -17.95 -5.25 9.30
C PHE A 61 -16.72 -4.45 9.76
N GLU A 62 -15.51 -4.99 9.60
CA GLU A 62 -14.28 -4.38 10.14
C GLU A 62 -13.28 -3.95 9.05
N LEU A 63 -13.79 -3.51 7.90
CA LEU A 63 -12.97 -3.21 6.74
C LEU A 63 -11.94 -2.10 7.00
N PRO A 64 -10.72 -2.20 6.40
CA PRO A 64 -9.81 -1.07 6.31
C PRO A 64 -10.48 0.16 5.68
N LEU A 65 -10.06 1.36 6.08
CA LEU A 65 -10.65 2.64 5.67
C LEU A 65 -10.87 2.80 4.16
N LEU A 66 -9.94 2.29 3.35
CA LEU A 66 -9.97 2.44 1.88
C LEU A 66 -10.51 1.19 1.17
N ALA A 67 -10.86 0.15 1.91
CA ALA A 67 -11.34 -1.10 1.35
C ALA A 67 -12.85 -1.04 1.11
N ASN A 68 -13.26 -1.54 -0.05
CA ASN A 68 -14.66 -1.76 -0.37
C ASN A 68 -14.81 -3.14 -1.01
N ILE A 69 -15.75 -3.93 -0.48
CA ILE A 69 -16.08 -5.25 -1.02
C ILE A 69 -17.30 -5.10 -1.92
N ASP A 70 -17.15 -5.49 -3.19
CA ASP A 70 -18.28 -5.58 -4.13
C ASP A 70 -18.96 -6.94 -4.00
N THR A 71 -18.17 -8.01 -3.94
CA THR A 71 -18.69 -9.38 -3.81
C THR A 71 -17.82 -10.21 -2.87
N ILE A 72 -18.49 -11.07 -2.10
CA ILE A 72 -17.89 -12.09 -1.25
C ILE A 72 -18.56 -13.43 -1.54
N ILE A 73 -17.77 -14.41 -1.96
CA ILE A 73 -18.23 -15.77 -2.26
C ILE A 73 -17.55 -16.71 -1.27
N CYS A 74 -18.35 -17.47 -0.53
CA CYS A 74 -17.88 -18.34 0.54
C CYS A 74 -18.25 -19.80 0.24
N GLU A 75 -17.25 -20.65 0.09
CA GLU A 75 -17.41 -22.06 -0.27
C GLU A 75 -16.80 -22.97 0.80
N ASN A 76 -17.52 -24.01 1.19
CA ASN A 76 -16.95 -25.04 2.04
C ASN A 76 -15.76 -25.69 1.32
N SER A 77 -14.71 -26.01 2.08
CA SER A 77 -13.51 -26.64 1.57
C SER A 77 -13.03 -27.68 2.58
N ASP A 78 -12.33 -28.70 2.08
CA ASP A 78 -11.62 -29.63 2.95
C ASP A 78 -10.54 -28.89 3.73
N VAL A 79 -10.28 -29.39 4.94
CA VAL A 79 -9.16 -28.93 5.76
C VAL A 79 -7.85 -29.38 5.13
N ILE A 80 -6.82 -28.54 5.21
CA ILE A 80 -5.46 -28.85 4.78
C ILE A 80 -4.71 -29.44 6.00
N PRO A 81 -4.34 -30.74 5.96
CA PRO A 81 -3.58 -31.35 7.05
C PRO A 81 -2.24 -30.63 7.28
N GLY A 82 -1.89 -30.42 8.55
CA GLY A 82 -0.61 -29.79 8.92
C GLY A 82 -0.56 -28.26 8.81
N LEU A 83 -1.59 -27.60 8.27
CA LEU A 83 -1.67 -26.14 8.28
C LEU A 83 -2.04 -25.64 9.68
N LYS A 84 -1.09 -25.00 10.37
CA LYS A 84 -1.21 -24.58 11.78
C LYS A 84 -1.24 -23.07 12.01
N LYS A 85 -0.88 -22.27 11.02
CA LYS A 85 -0.78 -20.81 11.13
C LYS A 85 -1.49 -20.14 9.97
N PHE A 86 -1.90 -18.90 10.18
CA PHE A 86 -2.32 -18.04 9.08
C PHE A 86 -1.11 -17.35 8.46
N SER A 87 -1.10 -17.16 7.14
CA SER A 87 0.03 -16.52 6.44
C SER A 87 -0.41 -15.74 5.21
N ILE A 88 0.31 -14.67 4.89
CA ILE A 88 0.12 -13.93 3.63
C ILE A 88 0.96 -14.63 2.56
N TYR A 89 0.31 -15.29 1.61
CA TYR A 89 1.00 -16.05 0.56
C TYR A 89 1.44 -15.15 -0.60
N PRO A 90 2.46 -15.57 -1.38
CA PRO A 90 2.86 -14.88 -2.61
C PRO A 90 1.70 -14.78 -3.59
N SER A 91 1.51 -13.59 -4.15
CA SER A 91 0.45 -13.34 -5.12
C SER A 91 0.70 -14.06 -6.45
N PHE A 92 -0.39 -14.40 -7.14
CA PHE A 92 -0.35 -15.06 -8.44
C PHE A 92 -1.16 -14.31 -9.49
N ASN A 93 -0.67 -14.36 -10.72
CA ASN A 93 -1.32 -13.75 -11.85
C ASN A 93 -2.56 -14.57 -12.22
N ALA A 94 -3.65 -13.88 -12.54
CA ALA A 94 -4.87 -14.47 -13.07
C ALA A 94 -5.44 -13.54 -14.15
N ALA A 95 -6.24 -14.09 -15.07
CA ALA A 95 -6.85 -13.33 -16.15
C ALA A 95 -7.78 -12.23 -15.61
N HIS A 96 -7.80 -11.12 -16.33
CA HIS A 96 -8.60 -9.89 -16.20
C HIS A 96 -9.29 -9.56 -14.88
N SER A 97 -9.00 -8.34 -14.42
CA SER A 97 -9.95 -7.55 -13.67
C SER A 97 -9.67 -6.06 -13.96
N ALA A 98 -10.72 -5.25 -14.05
CA ALA A 98 -10.57 -3.80 -14.15
C ALA A 98 -9.80 -3.25 -12.95
N VAL A 99 -9.05 -2.15 -13.14
CA VAL A 99 -8.35 -1.49 -12.04
C VAL A 99 -9.36 -0.81 -11.12
N LYS A 100 -9.42 -1.27 -9.86
CA LYS A 100 -10.39 -0.81 -8.85
C LYS A 100 -9.78 0.05 -7.75
N VAL A 101 -8.55 0.54 -7.93
CA VAL A 101 -7.83 1.33 -6.92
C VAL A 101 -7.65 2.77 -7.39
N ALA A 102 -7.71 3.71 -6.45
CA ALA A 102 -7.45 5.13 -6.67
C ALA A 102 -6.15 5.58 -5.97
N ASP A 103 -5.64 6.74 -6.37
CA ASP A 103 -4.56 7.42 -5.64
C ASP A 103 -5.15 8.22 -4.48
N TYR A 104 -4.47 8.23 -3.33
CA TYR A 104 -4.96 8.90 -2.12
C TYR A 104 -3.97 9.97 -1.63
N ALA A 105 -4.52 11.09 -1.15
CA ALA A 105 -3.73 12.12 -0.47
C ALA A 105 -3.07 11.57 0.79
N ILE A 106 -2.02 12.26 1.27
CA ILE A 106 -1.32 11.90 2.50
C ILE A 106 -2.29 11.88 3.70
N CYS A 107 -2.24 10.82 4.51
CA CYS A 107 -3.06 10.74 5.73
C CYS A 107 -2.44 11.55 6.87
N LYS A 108 -3.25 11.91 7.88
CA LYS A 108 -2.82 12.71 9.04
C LYS A 108 -1.59 12.13 9.76
N ARG A 109 -1.51 10.80 9.86
CA ARG A 109 -0.38 10.11 10.52
C ARG A 109 0.92 10.24 9.73
N CYS A 110 0.87 10.05 8.41
CA CYS A 110 2.05 10.29 7.57
C CYS A 110 2.45 11.77 7.55
N LEU A 111 1.48 12.69 7.57
CA LEU A 111 1.78 14.12 7.68
C LEU A 111 2.46 14.49 9.01
N ALA A 112 2.04 13.87 10.12
CA ALA A 112 2.71 14.03 11.41
C ALA A 112 4.16 13.51 11.37
N GLU A 113 4.37 12.30 10.82
CA GLU A 113 5.71 11.71 10.66
C GLU A 113 6.61 12.54 9.72
N PHE A 114 6.06 13.09 8.64
CA PHE A 114 6.77 13.98 7.71
C PHE A 114 7.32 15.23 8.43
N ASN A 115 6.58 15.75 9.42
CA ASN A 115 6.95 16.94 10.18
C ASN A 115 7.71 16.61 11.48
N HIS A 116 8.04 15.36 11.76
CA HIS A 116 8.69 14.95 13.01
C HIS A 116 10.21 14.78 12.82
N PRO A 117 11.07 15.63 13.41
CA PRO A 117 12.51 15.63 13.16
C PRO A 117 13.23 14.30 13.44
N GLU A 118 12.79 13.57 14.48
CA GLU A 118 13.41 12.27 14.83
C GLU A 118 12.88 11.10 13.99
N ASN A 119 11.86 11.33 13.15
CA ASN A 119 11.35 10.28 12.28
C ASN A 119 12.31 10.07 11.11
N HIS A 120 12.63 8.82 10.76
CA HIS A 120 13.51 8.54 9.62
C HIS A 120 12.91 8.91 8.25
N ARG A 121 11.65 9.36 8.21
CA ARG A 121 10.98 9.96 7.05
C ARG A 121 10.71 11.46 7.20
N PHE A 122 11.41 12.13 8.12
CA PHE A 122 11.35 13.58 8.24
C PHE A 122 11.60 14.24 6.88
N GLN A 123 10.67 15.09 6.47
CA GLN A 123 10.64 15.81 5.19
C GLN A 123 10.79 14.94 3.93
N TYR A 124 10.53 13.63 4.02
CA TYR A 124 10.61 12.74 2.86
C TYR A 124 9.39 12.88 1.93
N ALA A 125 9.59 13.47 0.75
CA ALA A 125 8.52 13.86 -0.19
C ALA A 125 7.61 12.71 -0.66
N PHE A 126 8.07 11.46 -0.60
CA PHE A 126 7.34 10.28 -1.07
C PHE A 126 6.82 9.39 0.07
N ILE A 127 6.68 9.95 1.28
CA ILE A 127 6.12 9.25 2.43
C ILE A 127 4.73 8.68 2.14
N SER A 128 4.52 7.42 2.48
CA SER A 128 3.24 6.73 2.32
C SER A 128 3.08 5.61 3.35
N CYS A 129 1.86 5.08 3.45
CA CYS A 129 1.51 3.89 4.23
C CYS A 129 0.39 3.11 3.52
N THR A 130 -0.16 2.08 4.18
CA THR A 130 -1.29 1.29 3.63
C THR A 130 -2.56 2.11 3.40
N GLU A 131 -2.73 3.23 4.13
CA GLU A 131 -3.92 4.11 4.12
C GLU A 131 -3.77 5.37 3.25
N CYS A 132 -2.65 5.59 2.55
CA CYS A 132 -2.46 6.79 1.73
C CYS A 132 -1.42 6.61 0.61
N GLY A 133 -1.32 7.61 -0.26
CA GLY A 133 -0.31 7.69 -1.32
C GLY A 133 -0.77 7.04 -2.63
N PRO A 134 0.13 6.98 -3.62
CA PRO A 134 -0.22 6.51 -4.95
C PRO A 134 -0.52 5.00 -4.98
N ARG A 135 -1.46 4.60 -5.82
CA ARG A 135 -1.81 3.21 -6.16
C ARG A 135 -1.96 3.08 -7.67
N TYR A 136 -3.02 3.67 -8.24
CA TYR A 136 -3.31 3.61 -9.66
C TYR A 136 -2.13 4.10 -10.48
N SER A 137 -1.63 5.30 -10.18
CA SER A 137 -0.57 5.95 -10.96
C SER A 137 0.77 5.21 -10.93
N ILE A 138 0.98 4.29 -9.98
CA ILE A 138 2.21 3.51 -9.85
C ILE A 138 2.03 2.04 -10.27
N LEU A 139 0.79 1.56 -10.43
CA LEU A 139 0.50 0.19 -10.79
C LEU A 139 0.88 -0.06 -12.25
N LYS A 140 1.62 -1.14 -12.50
CA LYS A 140 1.95 -1.60 -13.86
C LYS A 140 1.07 -2.77 -14.30
N GLN A 141 0.76 -3.65 -13.36
CA GLN A 141 -0.14 -4.79 -13.56
C GLN A 141 -0.62 -5.31 -12.20
N TYR A 142 -1.72 -6.05 -12.19
CA TYR A 142 -2.09 -6.85 -11.02
C TYR A 142 -1.30 -8.15 -10.95
N PRO A 143 -1.14 -8.75 -9.75
CA PRO A 143 -1.53 -8.26 -8.42
C PRO A 143 -0.80 -6.98 -7.98
N LEU A 144 -1.44 -6.16 -7.12
CA LEU A 144 -0.82 -4.96 -6.53
C LEU A 144 0.21 -5.39 -5.48
N ASP A 145 1.39 -5.72 -6.00
CA ASP A 145 2.61 -6.00 -5.27
C ASP A 145 3.72 -5.07 -5.75
N ARG A 146 4.70 -4.78 -4.89
CA ARG A 146 5.81 -3.88 -5.20
C ARG A 146 6.48 -4.18 -6.53
N LYS A 147 6.73 -5.47 -6.83
CA LYS A 147 7.35 -5.94 -8.10
C LYS A 147 6.55 -5.53 -9.36
N ASN A 148 5.24 -5.31 -9.21
CA ASN A 148 4.32 -4.94 -10.26
C ASN A 148 3.98 -3.43 -10.24
N THR A 149 4.79 -2.61 -9.56
CA THR A 149 4.65 -1.15 -9.52
C THR A 149 5.90 -0.44 -10.02
N SER A 150 5.85 0.88 -10.17
CA SER A 150 7.04 1.72 -10.38
C SER A 150 8.04 1.63 -9.21
N TYR A 151 7.63 1.15 -8.04
CA TYR A 151 8.50 0.93 -6.88
C TYR A 151 9.40 -0.32 -6.99
N ARG A 152 9.23 -1.14 -8.03
CA ARG A 152 9.97 -2.42 -8.21
C ARG A 152 11.50 -2.27 -8.17
N ASN A 153 12.03 -1.15 -8.64
CA ASN A 153 13.48 -0.90 -8.72
C ASN A 153 14.04 -0.26 -7.45
N PHE A 154 13.19 0.13 -6.50
CA PHE A 154 13.59 0.71 -5.23
C PHE A 154 13.67 -0.40 -4.19
N VAL A 155 14.86 -0.97 -3.98
CA VAL A 155 15.06 -2.05 -3.01
C VAL A 155 14.94 -1.50 -1.60
N MET A 156 14.10 -2.10 -0.75
CA MET A 156 13.91 -1.61 0.63
C MET A 156 15.21 -1.73 1.43
N CYS A 157 15.57 -0.65 2.13
CA CYS A 157 16.59 -0.72 3.17
C CYS A 157 16.12 -1.58 4.35
N GLN A 158 17.05 -1.93 5.24
CA GLN A 158 16.76 -2.77 6.41
C GLN A 158 15.61 -2.23 7.27
N GLN A 159 15.56 -0.92 7.52
CA GLN A 159 14.50 -0.31 8.33
C GLN A 159 13.13 -0.42 7.66
N CYS A 160 13.04 -0.09 6.37
CA CYS A 160 11.79 -0.22 5.62
C CYS A 160 11.33 -1.69 5.54
N ARG A 161 12.26 -2.63 5.41
CA ARG A 161 11.94 -4.06 5.41
C ARG A 161 11.36 -4.52 6.75
N LYS A 162 11.95 -4.12 7.87
CA LYS A 162 11.42 -4.43 9.21
C LYS A 162 9.97 -3.98 9.36
N GLU A 163 9.67 -2.73 9.00
CA GLU A 163 8.31 -2.20 9.07
C GLU A 163 7.34 -2.86 8.06
N TYR A 164 7.84 -3.30 6.91
CA TYR A 164 7.03 -4.01 5.90
C TYR A 164 6.62 -5.41 6.38
N GLU A 165 7.51 -6.08 7.12
CA GLU A 165 7.35 -7.47 7.59
C GLU A 165 6.72 -7.55 8.99
N ASP A 166 6.68 -6.46 9.76
CA ASP A 166 6.11 -6.39 11.10
C ASP A 166 4.57 -6.23 11.09
N PRO A 167 3.79 -7.23 11.56
CA PRO A 167 2.32 -7.19 11.56
C PRO A 167 1.70 -6.07 12.42
N GLU A 168 2.43 -5.60 13.44
CA GLU A 168 1.99 -4.52 14.33
C GLU A 168 2.29 -3.14 13.75
N ASN A 169 3.14 -3.07 12.72
CA ASN A 169 3.45 -1.83 12.06
C ASN A 169 2.34 -1.43 11.08
N ARG A 170 1.99 -0.14 11.07
CA ARG A 170 1.00 0.40 10.11
C ARG A 170 1.42 0.26 8.64
N ARG A 171 2.71 0.04 8.38
CA ARG A 171 3.28 -0.19 7.05
C ARG A 171 3.42 -1.67 6.69
N PHE A 172 2.89 -2.57 7.51
CA PHE A 172 2.81 -3.99 7.20
C PHE A 172 2.22 -4.21 5.79
N HIS A 173 3.01 -4.80 4.89
CA HIS A 173 2.67 -4.98 3.47
C HIS A 173 2.29 -3.70 2.67
N ALA A 174 2.79 -2.52 3.05
CA ALA A 174 2.65 -1.28 2.26
C ALA A 174 3.54 -1.33 1.02
N GLN A 175 2.97 -1.57 -0.16
CA GLN A 175 3.74 -1.92 -1.38
C GLN A 175 4.64 -0.79 -1.90
N ASN A 176 4.22 0.45 -1.72
CA ASN A 176 4.92 1.65 -2.16
C ASN A 176 5.64 2.39 -1.03
N MET A 177 5.86 1.72 0.11
CA MET A 177 6.62 2.34 1.20
C MET A 177 8.09 2.47 0.82
N SER A 178 8.70 3.55 1.30
CA SER A 178 10.14 3.82 1.20
C SER A 178 10.55 4.89 2.23
N CYS A 179 11.83 5.23 2.23
CA CYS A 179 12.40 6.40 2.91
C CYS A 179 13.47 7.03 2.00
N SER A 180 14.12 8.11 2.46
CA SER A 180 15.19 8.81 1.75
C SER A 180 16.35 7.89 1.36
N ALA A 181 16.65 6.85 2.14
CA ALA A 181 17.76 5.94 1.86
C ALA A 181 17.49 4.91 0.75
N CYS A 182 16.23 4.64 0.41
CA CYS A 182 15.89 3.49 -0.44
C CYS A 182 14.79 3.77 -1.48
N GLY A 183 14.20 4.95 -1.44
CA GLY A 183 13.08 5.33 -2.28
C GLY A 183 13.46 6.31 -3.37
N PRO A 184 12.46 6.79 -4.12
CA PRO A 184 12.67 7.90 -5.04
C PRO A 184 13.12 9.15 -4.30
N GLY A 185 13.93 9.93 -5.01
CA GLY A 185 14.23 11.32 -4.72
C GLY A 185 13.70 12.24 -5.83
N PHE A 186 13.94 13.55 -5.69
CA PHE A 186 13.58 14.53 -6.72
C PHE A 186 14.76 15.44 -7.07
N TYR A 187 14.60 16.21 -8.13
CA TYR A 187 15.61 17.17 -8.59
C TYR A 187 14.92 18.35 -9.26
N LEU A 188 15.61 19.48 -9.35
CA LEU A 188 15.20 20.62 -10.15
C LEU A 188 16.04 20.69 -11.43
N SER A 189 15.38 20.96 -12.56
CA SER A 189 16.04 21.27 -13.83
C SER A 189 15.70 22.70 -14.23
N TYR A 190 16.71 23.52 -14.52
CA TYR A 190 16.57 24.91 -14.98
C TYR A 190 17.77 25.31 -15.83
N ASN A 191 17.60 26.06 -16.93
CA ASN A 191 18.70 26.56 -17.78
C ASN A 191 19.78 25.50 -18.10
N ASN A 192 19.38 24.30 -18.53
CA ASN A 192 20.27 23.14 -18.77
C ASN A 192 21.11 22.69 -17.55
N THR A 193 20.79 23.18 -16.36
CA THR A 193 21.38 22.82 -15.07
C THR A 193 20.44 21.89 -14.32
N ARG A 194 21.02 20.90 -13.63
CA ARG A 194 20.29 19.95 -12.78
C ARG A 194 20.79 20.04 -11.35
N LEU A 195 19.91 20.42 -10.41
CA LEU A 195 20.18 20.39 -8.97
C LEU A 195 19.62 19.10 -8.39
N THR A 196 20.52 18.23 -7.94
CA THR A 196 20.19 16.92 -7.36
C THR A 196 20.15 16.95 -5.83
N ASP A 197 20.67 17.99 -5.20
CA ASP A 197 20.45 18.23 -3.77
C ASP A 197 18.99 18.66 -3.57
N GLU A 198 18.22 17.87 -2.82
CA GLU A 198 16.77 18.04 -2.68
C GLU A 198 16.40 19.34 -1.97
N ASN A 199 17.18 19.73 -0.96
CA ASN A 199 16.96 20.97 -0.22
C ASN A 199 17.23 22.19 -1.11
N ALA A 200 18.37 22.22 -1.80
CA ALA A 200 18.71 23.29 -2.73
C ALA A 200 17.72 23.37 -3.90
N ALA A 201 17.24 22.21 -4.39
CA ALA A 201 16.22 22.15 -5.43
C ALA A 201 14.89 22.75 -4.94
N LEU A 202 14.45 22.40 -3.73
CA LEU A 202 13.24 22.94 -3.12
C LEU A 202 13.35 24.45 -2.86
N ASP A 203 14.46 24.90 -2.27
CA ASP A 203 14.72 26.32 -1.99
C ASP A 203 14.76 27.16 -3.27
N HIS A 204 15.36 26.64 -4.34
CA HIS A 204 15.36 27.31 -5.63
C HIS A 204 13.95 27.36 -6.25
N CYS A 205 13.16 26.29 -6.14
CA CYS A 205 11.75 26.30 -6.55
C CYS A 205 10.95 27.38 -5.81
N CYS A 206 11.06 27.43 -4.48
CA CYS A 206 10.38 28.42 -3.64
C CYS A 206 10.77 29.86 -4.02
N ARG A 207 12.06 30.14 -4.18
CA ARG A 207 12.54 31.46 -4.63
C ARG A 207 12.06 31.82 -6.04
N SER A 208 11.95 30.84 -6.93
CA SER A 208 11.46 31.06 -8.29
C SER A 208 9.98 31.45 -8.30
N LEU A 209 9.15 30.76 -7.51
CA LEU A 209 7.74 31.10 -7.35
C LEU A 209 7.58 32.50 -6.72
N ALA A 210 8.34 32.81 -5.67
CA ALA A 210 8.32 34.12 -5.02
C ALA A 210 8.77 35.27 -5.95
N ALA A 211 9.59 34.96 -6.97
CA ALA A 211 10.00 35.89 -8.00
C ALA A 211 9.01 35.98 -9.19
N GLY A 212 7.80 35.42 -9.07
CA GLY A 212 6.77 35.45 -10.11
C GLY A 212 7.02 34.50 -11.29
N LYS A 213 7.96 33.55 -11.17
CA LYS A 213 8.21 32.55 -12.21
C LYS A 213 7.21 31.40 -12.14
N ILE A 214 7.06 30.69 -13.24
CA ILE A 214 6.28 29.45 -13.34
C ILE A 214 7.22 28.27 -13.13
N VAL A 215 6.82 27.32 -12.27
CA VAL A 215 7.54 26.06 -12.02
C VAL A 215 6.70 24.88 -12.48
N CYS A 216 7.30 23.95 -13.23
CA CYS A 216 6.67 22.70 -13.60
C CYS A 216 6.96 21.62 -12.54
N VAL A 217 5.93 21.17 -11.82
CA VAL A 217 6.04 20.20 -10.73
C VAL A 217 5.48 18.85 -11.18
N LYS A 218 6.28 17.79 -11.00
CA LYS A 218 5.81 16.41 -11.17
C LYS A 218 4.96 16.01 -9.97
N GLY A 219 3.66 15.88 -10.17
CA GLY A 219 2.73 15.28 -9.21
C GLY A 219 2.67 13.75 -9.34
N ILE A 220 1.68 13.15 -8.67
CA ILE A 220 1.46 11.69 -8.67
C ILE A 220 1.10 11.17 -10.07
N SER A 221 0.19 11.86 -10.77
CA SER A 221 -0.41 11.38 -12.03
C SER A 221 0.00 12.20 -13.26
N GLY A 222 0.97 13.12 -13.14
CA GLY A 222 1.38 13.97 -14.24
C GLY A 222 2.16 15.20 -13.79
N TYR A 223 2.33 16.17 -14.69
CA TYR A 223 2.97 17.44 -14.40
C TYR A 223 1.95 18.58 -14.29
N ARG A 224 2.24 19.57 -13.45
CA ARG A 224 1.44 20.79 -13.30
C ARG A 224 2.35 22.01 -13.37
N LEU A 225 1.89 23.05 -14.05
CA LEU A 225 2.49 24.38 -13.95
C LEU A 225 1.94 25.06 -12.70
N VAL A 226 2.84 25.59 -11.88
CA VAL A 226 2.55 26.25 -10.61
C VAL A 226 3.12 27.66 -10.68
N CYS A 227 2.33 28.64 -10.27
CA CYS A 227 2.73 30.04 -10.13
C CYS A 227 2.16 30.61 -8.83
N ASP A 228 2.62 31.79 -8.42
CA ASP A 228 1.92 32.57 -7.39
C ASP A 228 0.53 32.95 -7.92
N ALA A 229 -0.49 32.80 -7.09
CA ALA A 229 -1.90 33.01 -7.45
C ALA A 229 -2.43 34.38 -6.97
N ARG A 230 -1.55 35.19 -6.37
CA ARG A 230 -1.84 36.54 -5.89
C ARG A 230 -1.65 37.58 -6.98
#